data_AF-G9KXA3-F1
#
_entry.id   AF-G9KXA3-F1
#
_cell.length_a   1.000
_cell.length_b   1.000
_cell.length_c   1.000
_cell.angle_alpha   90.00
_cell.angle_beta   90.00
_cell.angle_gamma   90.00
#
_symmetry.space_group_name_H-M   'P 1'
#
loop_
_entity.id
_entity.type
_entity.pdbx_description
1 polymer ?
#
loop_
_entity_poly.entity_id
_entity_poly.type
_entity_poly.pdbx_seq_one_letter_code
_entity_poly.pdbx_strand_id
1 'polypeptide(L)'
;AATGVKELAQRSSRMALDVNIKAPVVVIPQSPVSENVFVADFGLITMTNTFHIITESQSNPPPVIDLITIRLSEMRLYRTQFL
;
A
#
# COMPACT_ATOMS: atom_id res chain seq x y z
N ALA A 1 -33.18 4.63 15.42
CA ALA A 1 -31.77 5.03 15.20
C ALA A 1 -30.95 3.92 14.51
N ALA A 2 -30.94 2.67 15.01
CA ALA A 2 -30.08 1.60 14.46
C ALA A 2 -30.49 1.03 13.07
N THR A 3 -31.79 1.01 12.73
CA THR A 3 -32.28 0.44 11.46
C THR A 3 -31.76 1.19 10.23
N GLY A 4 -31.67 2.53 10.28
CA GLY A 4 -31.19 3.34 9.17
C GLY A 4 -29.71 3.12 8.85
N VAL A 5 -28.88 2.88 9.87
CA VAL A 5 -27.45 2.55 9.68
C VAL A 5 -27.30 1.18 8.98
N LYS A 6 -28.15 0.22 9.36
CA LYS A 6 -28.18 -1.11 8.74
C LYS A 6 -28.60 -1.07 7.26
N GLU A 7 -29.63 -0.29 6.93
CA GLU A 7 -30.07 -0.10 5.54
C GLU A 7 -29.01 0.63 4.69
N LEU A 8 -28.36 1.65 5.25
CA LEU A 8 -27.26 2.34 4.58
C LEU A 8 -26.10 1.39 4.27
N ALA A 9 -25.72 0.53 5.20
CA ALA A 9 -24.65 -0.44 4.99
C ALA A 9 -24.98 -1.51 3.92
N GLN A 10 -26.27 -1.81 3.70
CA GLN A 10 -26.73 -2.71 2.64
C GLN A 10 -26.72 -2.05 1.25
N ARG A 11 -26.97 -0.74 1.19
CA ARG A 11 -27.06 0.01 -0.09
C ARG A 11 -25.78 0.77 -0.44
N SER A 12 -24.79 0.80 0.45
CA SER A 12 -23.54 1.52 0.22
C SER A 12 -22.68 0.85 -0.84
N SER A 13 -22.04 1.67 -1.67
CA SER A 13 -21.03 1.20 -2.64
C SER A 13 -19.66 1.12 -1.97
N ARG A 14 -18.81 0.22 -2.47
CA ARG A 14 -17.39 0.10 -2.11
C ARG A 14 -16.57 0.22 -3.38
N MET A 15 -15.40 0.85 -3.29
CA MET A 15 -14.49 1.04 -4.40
C MET A 15 -13.17 0.37 -4.08
N ALA A 16 -12.76 -0.57 -4.93
CA ALA A 16 -11.39 -1.09 -4.92
C ALA A 16 -10.50 -0.17 -5.73
N LEU A 17 -9.31 0.12 -5.19
CA LEU A 17 -8.30 0.94 -5.85
C LEU A 17 -6.95 0.24 -5.84
N ASP A 18 -6.47 -0.08 -7.03
CA ASP A 18 -5.11 -0.55 -7.25
C ASP A 18 -4.21 0.63 -7.61
N VAL A 19 -3.05 0.72 -6.96
CA VAL A 19 -2.11 1.84 -7.09
C VAL A 19 -0.73 1.33 -7.46
N ASN A 20 -0.13 1.94 -8.48
CA ASN A 20 1.26 1.70 -8.87
C ASN A 20 2.05 3.00 -8.72
N ILE A 21 3.06 3.00 -7.86
CA ILE A 21 3.87 4.17 -7.55
C ILE A 21 5.33 3.84 -7.90
N LYS A 22 5.94 4.65 -8.76
CA LYS A 22 7.40 4.65 -8.89
C LYS A 22 7.99 5.06 -7.54
N ALA A 23 8.67 4.14 -6.89
CA ALA A 23 9.16 4.33 -5.54
C ALA A 23 10.32 5.35 -5.52
N PRO A 24 10.54 6.06 -4.41
CA PRO A 24 11.57 7.09 -4.36
C PRO A 24 12.98 6.48 -4.42
N VAL A 25 13.94 7.27 -4.91
CA VAL A 25 15.36 6.95 -4.81
C VAL A 25 15.94 7.74 -3.64
N VAL A 26 16.52 7.05 -2.66
CA VAL A 26 17.16 7.65 -1.49
C VAL A 26 18.66 7.57 -1.66
N VAL A 27 19.34 8.72 -1.54
CA VAL A 27 20.80 8.82 -1.59
C VAL A 27 21.32 9.17 -0.21
N ILE A 28 22.21 8.34 0.32
CA ILE A 28 22.79 8.50 1.65
C ILE A 28 24.30 8.75 1.50
N PRO A 29 24.81 9.95 1.86
CA PRO A 29 26.24 10.23 1.81
C PRO A 29 26.98 9.43 2.87
N GLN A 30 28.15 8.90 2.51
CA GLN A 30 29.00 8.19 3.47
C GLN A 30 29.51 9.12 4.58
N SER A 31 29.85 10.36 4.22
CA SER A 31 30.22 11.43 5.13
C SER A 31 30.04 12.79 4.43
N PRO A 32 30.03 13.91 5.17
CA PRO A 32 29.85 15.25 4.57
C PRO A 32 30.95 15.69 3.59
N VAL A 33 32.10 15.01 3.60
CA VAL A 33 33.28 15.34 2.77
C VAL A 33 33.61 14.28 1.72
N SER A 34 32.84 13.19 1.67
CA SER A 34 33.09 12.10 0.72
C SER A 34 32.10 12.16 -0.43
N GLU A 35 32.61 11.96 -1.64
CA GLU A 35 31.77 11.77 -2.84
C GLU A 35 31.08 10.40 -2.85
N ASN A 36 31.50 9.46 -1.98
CA ASN A 36 30.89 8.15 -1.91
C ASN A 36 29.49 8.24 -1.31
N VAL A 37 28.54 7.62 -2.00
CA VAL A 37 27.14 7.53 -1.59
C VAL A 37 26.65 6.09 -1.66
N PHE A 38 25.63 5.82 -0.85
CA PHE A 38 24.82 4.63 -0.93
C PHE A 38 23.47 5.00 -1.53
N VAL A 39 23.04 4.28 -2.56
CA VAL A 39 21.77 4.51 -3.25
C VAL A 39 20.84 3.35 -2.93
N ALA A 40 19.69 3.69 -2.36
CA ALA A 40 18.54 2.82 -2.22
C ALA A 40 17.48 3.23 -3.25
N ASP A 41 17.45 2.51 -4.38
CA ASP A 41 16.37 2.61 -5.35
C ASP A 41 15.28 1.61 -4.94
N PHE A 42 14.14 2.12 -4.49
CA PHE A 42 13.04 1.29 -4.04
C PHE A 42 12.21 0.69 -5.18
N GLY A 43 12.53 0.99 -6.44
CA GLY A 43 11.90 0.38 -7.61
C GLY A 43 10.42 0.74 -7.74
N LEU A 44 9.55 -0.27 -7.65
CA LEU A 44 8.10 -0.14 -7.81
C LEU A 44 7.37 -0.57 -6.55
N ILE A 45 6.52 0.33 -6.03
CA ILE A 45 5.52 0.02 -5.00
C ILE A 45 4.20 -0.24 -5.71
N THR A 46 3.64 -1.43 -5.55
CA THR A 46 2.27 -1.73 -5.98
C THR A 46 1.38 -1.99 -4.77
N MET A 47 0.14 -1.53 -4.84
CA MET A 47 -0.87 -1.74 -3.82
C MET A 47 -2.13 -2.25 -4.49
N THR A 48 -2.66 -3.38 -4.02
CA THR A 48 -3.92 -3.95 -4.52
C THR A 48 -4.95 -4.01 -3.41
N ASN A 49 -6.19 -3.65 -3.74
CA ASN A 49 -7.29 -3.60 -2.79
C ASN A 49 -8.35 -4.66 -3.14
N THR A 50 -8.68 -5.54 -2.20
CA THR A 50 -9.69 -6.59 -2.39
C THR A 50 -10.64 -6.67 -1.20
N PHE A 51 -11.91 -7.01 -1.44
CA PHE A 51 -12.91 -7.15 -0.39
C PHE A 51 -13.25 -8.62 -0.12
N HIS A 52 -13.30 -8.99 1.16
CA HIS A 52 -13.71 -10.33 1.61
C HIS A 52 -14.97 -10.25 2.47
N ILE A 53 -16.03 -10.92 2.05
CA ILE A 53 -17.29 -10.98 2.79
C ILE A 53 -17.24 -12.16 3.75
N ILE A 54 -17.46 -11.91 5.04
CA ILE A 54 -17.47 -12.96 6.08
C ILE A 54 -18.89 -13.50 6.24
N THR A 55 -19.19 -14.55 5.49
CA THR A 55 -20.54 -15.16 5.44
C THR A 55 -20.90 -15.98 6.68
N GLU A 56 -19.91 -16.43 7.45
CA GLU A 56 -20.12 -17.25 8.66
C GLU A 56 -20.54 -16.42 9.89
N SER A 57 -20.57 -15.10 9.78
CA SER A 57 -21.00 -14.22 10.87
C SER A 57 -22.53 -14.22 11.05
N GLN A 58 -22.99 -14.11 12.30
CA GLN A 58 -24.42 -13.91 12.61
C GLN A 58 -24.91 -12.47 12.34
N SER A 59 -24.04 -11.58 11.85
CA SER A 59 -24.37 -10.18 11.61
C SER A 59 -25.01 -9.96 10.23
N ASN A 60 -25.98 -9.05 10.19
CA ASN A 60 -26.64 -8.63 8.97
C ASN A 60 -26.65 -7.10 8.89
N PRO A 61 -25.99 -6.47 7.88
CA PRO A 61 -25.25 -7.13 6.79
C PRO A 61 -23.98 -7.84 7.26
N PRO A 62 -23.47 -8.82 6.48
CA PRO A 62 -22.24 -9.52 6.82
C PRO A 62 -21.05 -8.54 6.84
N PRO A 63 -20.05 -8.75 7.71
CA PRO A 63 -18.84 -7.96 7.74
C PRO A 63 -18.10 -8.11 6.41
N VAL A 64 -17.51 -7.01 5.96
CA VAL A 64 -16.67 -6.98 4.77
C VAL A 64 -15.30 -6.50 5.21
N ILE A 65 -14.28 -7.32 5.00
CA ILE A 65 -12.88 -6.98 5.24
C ILE A 65 -12.34 -6.34 3.97
N ASP A 66 -11.74 -5.17 4.13
CA ASP A 66 -10.89 -4.56 3.12
C ASP A 66 -9.46 -5.07 3.31
N LEU A 67 -8.93 -5.77 2.31
CA LEU A 67 -7.57 -6.29 2.29
C LEU A 67 -6.73 -5.48 1.31
N ILE A 68 -5.77 -4.74 1.87
CA ILE A 68 -4.77 -3.99 1.12
C ILE A 68 -3.47 -4.78 1.14
N THR A 69 -3.00 -5.21 -0.03
CA THR A 69 -1.69 -5.86 -0.19
C THR A 69 -0.70 -4.89 -0.81
N ILE A 70 0.42 -4.64 -0.12
CA ILE A 70 1.50 -3.78 -0.60
C ILE A 70 2.68 -4.66 -1.01
N ARG A 71 3.22 -4.42 -2.22
CA ARG A 71 4.40 -5.12 -2.74
C ARG A 71 5.48 -4.13 -3.12
N LEU A 72 6.70 -4.44 -2.69
CA LEU A 72 7.94 -3.80 -3.14
C LEU A 72 8.63 -4.73 -4.13
N SER A 73 9.05 -4.19 -5.27
CA SER A 73 9.73 -4.95 -6.32
C SER A 73 10.78 -4.09 -7.02
N GLU A 74 11.71 -4.75 -7.72
CA GLU A 74 12.79 -4.09 -8.47
C GLU A 74 13.73 -3.22 -7.63
N MET A 75 13.79 -3.51 -6.32
CA MET A 75 14.68 -2.79 -5.41
C MET A 75 16.15 -3.03 -5.78
N ARG A 76 16.93 -1.94 -5.81
CA ARG A 76 18.37 -1.99 -6.01
C ARG A 76 19.07 -1.23 -4.89
N LEU A 77 20.16 -1.83 -4.43
CA LEU A 77 20.95 -1.31 -3.34
C LEU A 77 22.42 -1.35 -3.76
N TYR A 78 23.03 -0.18 -3.92
CA TYR A 78 24.39 -0.11 -4.45
C TYR A 78 25.16 1.10 -3.93
N ARG A 79 26.48 1.01 -4.04
CA ARG A 79 27.42 2.09 -3.72
C ARG A 79 27.89 2.74 -5.02
N THR A 80 27.99 4.06 -5.03
CA THR A 80 28.54 4.83 -6.14
C THR A 80 29.21 6.11 -5.64
N GLN A 81 29.80 6.89 -6.54
CA GLN A 81 30.22 8.26 -6.30
C GLN A 81 29.17 9.24 -6.85
N PHE A 82 28.98 10.38 -6.17
CA PHE A 82 28.10 11.47 -6.59
C PHE A 82 28.86 12.31 -7.65
N LEU A 83 28.39 12.28 -8.90
CA LEU A 83 28.96 13.05 -10.03
C LEU A 83 28.46 14.50 -10.05
#